data_AF-A0A1Q6A0A4-F1
#
_entry.id   AF-A0A1Q6A0A4-F1
#
_cell.length_a   1.000
_cell.length_b   1.000
_cell.length_c   1.000
_cell.angle_alpha   90.00
_cell.angle_beta   90.00
_cell.angle_gamma   90.00
#
_symmetry.space_group_name_H-M   'P 1'
#
loop_
_entity.id
_entity.type
_entity.pdbx_description
1 polymer ?
#
loop_
_entity_poly.entity_id
_entity_poly.type
_entity_poly.pdbx_seq_one_letter_code
_entity_poly.pdbx_strand_id
1 'polypeptide(L)'
;MVINVLAVQAQDNFNTEVPKDIIILRSTKDYKIALTTAQQAASRLHKKLDLRKLSPNKELGLTMSKADCDEIGYPCYPARGDGNAFNDSYISVEYSNAYKGFAKGYYIVMAAITNVKSASMKAQLAIINKVYPDAYAKRTFIWLGCMH
;
A
#
# COMPACT_ATOMS: atom_id res chain seq x y z
N MET A 1 -48.55 -21.22 2.67
CA MET A 1 -48.06 -19.91 3.12
C MET A 1 -46.55 -20.00 3.14
N VAL A 2 -45.89 -19.43 2.12
CA VAL A 2 -44.44 -19.53 1.94
C VAL A 2 -43.83 -18.36 2.71
N ILE A 3 -43.21 -18.63 3.86
CA ILE A 3 -42.44 -17.60 4.57
C ILE A 3 -41.00 -17.72 4.08
N ASN A 4 -40.61 -16.63 3.42
CA ASN A 4 -39.37 -16.40 2.73
C ASN A 4 -38.22 -16.30 3.75
N VAL A 5 -37.41 -17.35 3.89
CA VAL A 5 -36.18 -17.33 4.70
C VAL A 5 -34.97 -17.15 3.77
N LEU A 6 -34.91 -16.00 3.12
CA LEU A 6 -33.74 -15.55 2.37
C LEU A 6 -33.31 -14.17 2.88
N ALA A 7 -33.04 -14.09 4.18
CA ALA A 7 -32.59 -12.84 4.80
C ALA A 7 -31.80 -13.08 6.09
N VAL A 8 -30.92 -14.09 6.13
CA VAL A 8 -29.99 -14.26 7.27
C VAL A 8 -28.66 -14.81 6.73
N GLN A 9 -27.66 -13.92 6.70
CA GLN A 9 -26.20 -14.19 6.69
C GLN A 9 -25.49 -14.44 5.34
N ALA A 10 -25.33 -13.37 4.56
CA ALA A 10 -24.30 -13.22 3.53
C ALA A 10 -23.07 -12.43 4.05
N GLN A 11 -22.81 -12.47 5.36
CA GLN A 11 -21.83 -11.60 6.04
C GLN A 11 -20.55 -12.30 6.52
N ASP A 12 -20.36 -13.57 6.17
CA ASP A 12 -19.10 -14.27 6.39
C ASP A 12 -18.54 -14.74 5.04
N ASN A 13 -17.24 -14.50 4.80
CA ASN A 13 -16.35 -15.14 3.80
C ASN A 13 -16.03 -14.45 2.46
N PHE A 14 -15.47 -13.23 2.45
CA PHE A 14 -14.60 -12.83 1.33
C PHE A 14 -13.28 -12.19 1.79
N ASN A 15 -12.66 -12.80 2.80
CA ASN A 15 -11.25 -12.61 3.10
C ASN A 15 -10.43 -13.16 1.91
N THR A 16 -9.89 -12.28 1.07
CA THR A 16 -9.23 -12.67 -0.18
C THR A 16 -8.05 -11.78 -0.53
N GLU A 17 -7.11 -12.32 -1.31
CA GLU A 17 -5.99 -11.60 -1.89
C GLU A 17 -6.38 -11.02 -3.26
N VAL A 18 -6.48 -9.70 -3.37
CA VAL A 18 -6.79 -9.01 -4.63
C VAL A 18 -5.50 -8.60 -5.33
N PRO A 19 -5.27 -9.01 -6.59
CA PRO A 19 -4.06 -8.61 -7.32
C PRO A 19 -4.12 -7.12 -7.68
N LYS A 20 -3.01 -6.42 -7.41
CA LYS A 20 -2.85 -4.98 -7.69
C LYS A 20 -1.49 -4.70 -8.29
N ASP A 21 -1.41 -3.67 -9.11
CA ASP A 21 -0.14 -3.11 -9.55
C ASP A 21 0.15 -1.84 -8.73
N ILE A 22 1.33 -1.80 -8.13
CA ILE A 22 1.84 -0.69 -7.33
C ILE A 22 2.85 0.09 -8.15
N ILE A 23 2.71 1.42 -8.22
CA ILE A 23 3.71 2.28 -8.85
C ILE A 23 4.75 2.70 -7.81
N ILE A 24 6.02 2.35 -8.07
CA ILE A 24 7.15 2.58 -7.18
C ILE A 24 8.11 3.58 -7.85
N LEU A 25 8.50 4.61 -7.10
CA LEU A 25 9.44 5.64 -7.56
C LEU A 25 10.89 5.33 -7.17
N ARG A 26 11.08 4.68 -6.02
CA ARG A 26 12.40 4.32 -5.49
C ARG A 26 12.28 3.15 -4.53
N SER A 27 13.30 2.29 -4.51
CA SER A 27 13.52 1.29 -3.46
C SER A 27 14.91 1.51 -2.85
N THR A 28 15.01 1.53 -1.52
CA THR A 28 16.27 1.74 -0.80
C THR A 28 16.23 1.07 0.57
N LYS A 29 17.39 0.71 1.12
CA LYS A 29 17.49 0.20 2.50
C LYS A 29 17.54 1.31 3.56
N ASP A 30 17.76 2.56 3.13
CA ASP A 30 17.85 3.72 4.01
C ASP A 30 16.51 4.47 4.06
N TYR A 31 15.88 4.50 5.24
CA TYR A 31 14.62 5.19 5.46
C TYR A 31 14.71 6.71 5.22
N LYS A 32 15.82 7.36 5.60
CA LYS A 32 15.97 8.81 5.39
C LYS A 32 15.97 9.13 3.90
N ILE A 33 16.66 8.33 3.10
CA ILE A 33 16.66 8.46 1.64
C ILE A 33 15.24 8.26 1.08
N ALA A 34 14.50 7.25 1.58
CA ALA A 34 13.11 7.02 1.15
C ALA A 34 12.20 8.20 1.51
N LEU A 35 12.30 8.72 2.74
CA LEU A 35 11.51 9.85 3.23
C LEU A 35 11.78 11.13 2.44
N THR A 36 13.05 11.49 2.23
CA THR A 36 13.41 12.66 1.42
C THR A 36 12.90 12.51 -0.02
N THR A 37 13.04 11.31 -0.60
CA THR A 37 12.52 11.03 -1.95
C THR A 37 10.99 11.18 -2.00
N ALA A 38 10.26 10.69 -0.98
CA ALA A 38 8.81 10.80 -0.88
C ALA A 38 8.35 12.27 -0.78
N GLN A 39 9.01 13.08 0.04
CA GLN A 39 8.72 14.51 0.18
C GLN A 39 8.94 15.27 -1.14
N GLN A 40 10.06 15.00 -1.81
CA GLN A 40 10.36 15.58 -3.13
C GLN A 40 9.34 15.12 -4.18
N ALA A 41 8.97 13.84 -4.18
CA ALA A 41 8.00 13.29 -5.12
C ALA A 41 6.61 13.90 -4.94
N ALA A 42 6.16 14.09 -3.69
CA ALA A 42 4.88 14.73 -3.41
C ALA A 42 4.82 16.15 -3.99
N SER A 43 5.89 16.93 -3.82
CA SER A 43 6.02 18.27 -4.40
C SER A 43 6.07 18.24 -5.93
N ARG A 44 6.98 17.46 -6.53
CA ARG A 44 7.23 17.44 -7.98
C ARG A 44 6.10 16.82 -8.80
N LEU A 45 5.34 15.90 -8.20
CA LEU A 45 4.19 15.25 -8.85
C LEU A 45 2.86 15.88 -8.45
N HIS A 46 2.87 16.91 -7.58
CA HIS A 46 1.66 17.53 -7.01
C HIS A 46 0.69 16.50 -6.42
N LYS A 47 1.22 15.54 -5.66
CA LYS A 47 0.46 14.48 -5.01
C LYS A 47 0.47 14.65 -3.50
N LYS A 48 -0.62 14.25 -2.83
CA LYS A 48 -0.67 14.17 -1.36
C LYS A 48 0.51 13.33 -0.85
N LEU A 49 1.22 13.84 0.15
CA LEU A 49 2.13 13.05 0.98
C LEU A 49 1.35 12.49 2.16
N ASP A 50 1.30 11.17 2.28
CA ASP A 50 0.67 10.50 3.42
C ASP A 50 1.59 9.39 3.91
N LEU A 51 2.31 9.67 5.00
CA LEU A 51 3.23 8.72 5.63
C LEU A 51 2.53 7.75 6.60
N ARG A 52 1.18 7.78 6.66
CA ARG A 52 0.36 6.86 7.46
C ARG A 52 0.75 6.77 8.94
N LYS A 53 1.36 7.84 9.48
CA LYS A 53 1.95 7.92 10.83
C LYS A 53 2.94 6.78 11.14
N LEU A 54 3.57 6.22 10.11
CA LEU A 54 4.53 5.13 10.25
C LEU A 54 5.91 5.67 10.65
N SER A 55 6.60 4.91 11.48
CA SER A 55 7.97 5.17 11.91
C SER A 55 8.86 3.95 11.70
N PRO A 56 10.18 4.11 11.49
CA PRO A 56 11.09 2.99 11.35
C PRO A 56 11.10 2.07 12.57
N ASN A 57 11.10 0.76 12.33
CA ASN A 57 11.16 -0.26 13.36
C ASN A 57 12.16 -1.35 12.94
N LYS A 58 12.94 -1.88 13.90
CA LYS A 58 14.00 -2.87 13.60
C LYS A 58 13.45 -4.25 13.22
N GLU A 59 12.26 -4.60 13.68
CA GLU A 59 11.63 -5.91 13.48
C GLU A 59 10.79 -5.92 12.20
N LEU A 60 9.86 -4.97 12.06
CA LEU A 60 8.93 -4.91 10.93
C LEU A 60 9.36 -3.95 9.81
N GLY A 61 10.46 -3.23 9.97
CA GLY A 61 10.91 -2.16 9.06
C GLY A 61 10.17 -0.85 9.26
N LEU A 62 8.84 -0.89 9.35
CA LEU A 62 7.95 0.21 9.74
C LEU A 62 6.97 -0.27 10.82
N THR A 63 6.50 0.65 11.65
CA THR A 63 5.42 0.41 12.63
C THR A 63 4.58 1.66 12.81
N MET A 64 3.30 1.46 13.14
CA MET A 64 2.46 2.52 13.69
C MET A 64 2.84 2.81 15.16
N SER A 65 2.20 3.82 15.77
CA SER A 65 2.41 4.13 17.19
C SER A 65 1.87 3.00 18.09
N LYS A 66 2.31 2.94 19.35
CA LYS A 66 1.76 1.96 20.31
C LYS A 66 0.24 2.09 20.47
N ALA A 67 -0.27 3.32 20.51
CA ALA A 67 -1.71 3.58 20.64
C ALA A 67 -2.49 3.08 19.41
N ASP A 68 -1.93 3.22 18.21
CA ASP A 68 -2.56 2.71 16.98
C ASP A 68 -2.42 1.17 16.86
N CYS A 69 -1.60 0.52 17.69
CA CYS A 69 -1.38 -0.93 17.70
C CYS A 69 -2.05 -1.66 18.86
N ASP A 70 -2.82 -0.99 19.72
CA ASP A 70 -3.30 -1.55 20.99
C ASP A 70 -4.08 -2.86 20.81
N GLU A 71 -4.92 -2.94 19.79
CA GLU A 71 -5.76 -4.12 19.52
C GLU A 71 -5.02 -5.28 18.82
N ILE A 72 -3.94 -4.99 18.09
CA ILE A 72 -3.25 -5.96 17.21
C ILE A 72 -1.90 -6.41 17.81
N GLY A 73 -1.38 -5.66 18.79
CA GLY A 73 -0.08 -5.87 19.41
C GLY A 73 1.04 -5.04 18.76
N TYR A 74 1.90 -4.47 19.59
CA TYR A 74 3.04 -3.65 19.12
C TYR A 74 4.33 -4.49 19.00
N PRO A 75 5.12 -4.35 17.92
CA PRO A 75 4.91 -3.47 16.77
C PRO A 75 3.84 -3.98 15.79
N CYS A 76 3.14 -3.07 15.12
CA CYS A 76 2.14 -3.41 14.09
C CYS A 76 2.33 -2.58 12.81
N TYR A 77 2.12 -3.22 11.67
CA TYR A 77 2.23 -2.57 10.36
C TYR A 77 1.30 -3.24 9.33
N PRO A 78 0.05 -2.75 9.19
CA PRO A 78 -0.82 -3.17 8.09
C PRO A 78 -0.33 -2.55 6.77
N ALA A 79 -0.17 -3.37 5.73
CA ALA A 79 0.30 -2.90 4.43
C ALA A 79 -0.69 -1.89 3.85
N ARG A 80 -0.21 -0.94 3.05
CA ARG A 80 -1.11 0.01 2.39
C ARG A 80 -2.08 -0.73 1.48
N GLY A 81 -3.37 -0.47 1.67
CA GLY A 81 -4.47 -1.09 0.94
C GLY A 81 -5.10 -2.30 1.64
N ASP A 82 -4.45 -2.89 2.64
CA ASP A 82 -5.03 -4.02 3.38
C ASP A 82 -6.37 -3.61 4.03
N GLY A 83 -7.31 -4.54 4.00
CA GLY A 83 -8.68 -4.39 4.50
C GLY A 83 -9.69 -4.09 3.39
N ASN A 84 -9.34 -3.26 2.41
CA ASN A 84 -10.28 -2.83 1.37
C ASN A 84 -9.78 -2.98 -0.08
N ALA A 85 -8.48 -3.21 -0.28
CA ALA A 85 -7.82 -3.30 -1.58
C ALA A 85 -8.20 -2.15 -2.54
N PHE A 86 -8.41 -0.93 -2.01
CA PHE A 86 -8.78 0.21 -2.83
C PHE A 86 -7.61 0.69 -3.69
N ASN A 87 -7.95 1.22 -4.86
CA ASN A 87 -7.00 1.98 -5.66
C ASN A 87 -6.86 3.36 -5.03
N ASP A 88 -5.65 3.89 -5.07
CA ASP A 88 -5.34 5.21 -4.52
C ASP A 88 -4.20 5.86 -5.31
N SER A 89 -3.93 7.14 -5.04
CA SER A 89 -2.93 7.90 -5.79
C SER A 89 -2.27 8.98 -4.93
N TYR A 90 -1.59 8.55 -3.86
CA TYR A 90 -0.79 9.40 -2.98
C TYR A 90 0.62 8.83 -2.77
N ILE A 91 1.56 9.70 -2.38
CA ILE A 91 2.93 9.32 -2.07
C ILE A 91 3.02 8.83 -0.62
N SER A 92 3.58 7.64 -0.42
CA SER A 92 3.93 7.12 0.90
C SER A 92 5.29 6.42 0.90
N VAL A 93 5.80 6.15 2.10
CA VAL A 93 6.92 5.23 2.30
C VAL A 93 6.36 3.96 2.92
N GLU A 94 6.54 2.85 2.23
CA GLU A 94 6.10 1.53 2.68
C GLU A 94 7.30 0.60 2.81
N TYR A 95 7.13 -0.54 3.49
CA TYR A 95 8.19 -1.53 3.65
C TYR A 95 7.91 -2.77 2.82
N SER A 96 8.88 -3.17 2.01
CA SER A 96 8.73 -4.21 0.99
C SER A 96 8.41 -5.60 1.55
N ASN A 97 8.67 -5.83 2.84
CA ASN A 97 8.35 -7.11 3.47
C ASN A 97 6.86 -7.40 3.50
N ALA A 98 6.02 -6.37 3.57
CA ALA A 98 4.57 -6.52 3.61
C ALA A 98 3.94 -6.87 2.24
N TYR A 99 4.72 -6.83 1.15
CA TYR A 99 4.22 -7.07 -0.20
C TYR A 99 4.75 -8.39 -0.78
N LYS A 100 3.84 -9.20 -1.32
CA LYS A 100 4.14 -10.50 -1.93
C LYS A 100 4.84 -10.30 -3.27
N GLY A 101 5.92 -11.06 -3.51
CA GLY A 101 6.75 -10.96 -4.72
C GLY A 101 7.73 -9.78 -4.74
N PHE A 102 7.80 -8.98 -3.67
CA PHE A 102 8.77 -7.89 -3.54
C PHE A 102 10.07 -8.41 -2.92
N ALA A 103 11.20 -7.82 -3.33
CA ALA A 103 12.47 -8.07 -2.66
C ALA A 103 12.38 -7.54 -1.22
N LYS A 104 12.78 -8.36 -0.25
CA LYS A 104 12.66 -8.05 1.17
C LYS A 104 13.76 -7.07 1.63
N GLY A 105 13.48 -6.31 2.69
CA GLY A 105 14.44 -5.43 3.34
C GLY A 105 14.57 -4.03 2.74
N TYR A 106 13.56 -3.53 2.02
CA TYR A 106 13.60 -2.22 1.37
C TYR A 106 12.44 -1.33 1.82
N TYR A 107 12.75 -0.06 2.07
CA TYR A 107 11.77 1.01 2.03
C TYR A 107 11.47 1.35 0.57
N ILE A 108 10.19 1.38 0.21
CA ILE A 108 9.72 1.69 -1.13
C ILE A 108 8.95 3.01 -1.08
N VAL A 109 9.22 3.90 -2.04
CA VAL A 109 8.43 5.11 -2.24
C VAL A 109 7.33 4.77 -3.22
N MET A 110 6.12 4.63 -2.69
CA MET A 110 4.93 4.21 -3.43
C MET A 110 4.12 5.43 -3.86
N ALA A 111 3.72 5.49 -5.12
CA ALA A 111 2.94 6.60 -5.68
C ALA A 111 1.46 6.27 -5.91
N ALA A 112 1.11 4.99 -6.09
CA ALA A 112 -0.25 4.56 -6.34
C ALA A 112 -0.42 3.04 -6.15
N ILE A 113 -1.62 2.64 -5.74
CA ILE A 113 -2.18 1.29 -5.90
C ILE A 113 -3.21 1.34 -7.02
N THR A 114 -3.12 0.42 -7.97
CA THR A 114 -3.97 0.42 -9.17
C THR A 114 -4.46 -0.97 -9.53
N ASN A 115 -5.52 -1.02 -10.34
CA ASN A 115 -5.92 -2.26 -11.00
C ASN A 115 -4.83 -2.72 -11.97
N VAL A 116 -4.58 -4.03 -11.93
CA VAL A 116 -3.62 -4.75 -12.76
C VAL A 116 -3.68 -4.34 -14.23
N LYS A 117 -2.53 -3.89 -14.77
CA LYS A 117 -2.31 -3.57 -16.20
C LYS A 117 -3.37 -2.65 -16.83
N SER A 118 -4.12 -1.93 -15.99
CA SER A 118 -5.22 -1.08 -16.45
C SER A 118 -4.73 0.12 -17.26
N ALA A 119 -5.59 0.65 -18.12
CA ALA A 119 -5.28 1.87 -18.88
C ALA A 119 -4.94 3.04 -17.94
N SER A 120 -5.67 3.18 -16.82
CA SER A 120 -5.39 4.19 -15.79
C SER A 120 -4.00 4.02 -15.17
N MET A 121 -3.60 2.79 -14.84
CA MET A 121 -2.24 2.52 -14.33
C MET A 121 -1.17 2.96 -15.33
N LYS A 122 -1.31 2.55 -16.61
CA LYS A 122 -0.33 2.91 -17.66
C LYS A 122 -0.24 4.42 -17.87
N ALA A 123 -1.38 5.12 -17.85
CA ALA A 123 -1.42 6.57 -17.96
C ALA A 123 -0.74 7.26 -16.76
N GLN A 124 -1.01 6.81 -15.54
CA GLN A 124 -0.36 7.33 -14.34
C GLN A 124 1.16 7.10 -14.38
N LEU A 125 1.61 5.89 -14.73
CA LEU A 125 3.04 5.58 -14.85
C LEU A 125 3.71 6.44 -15.92
N ALA A 126 3.08 6.64 -17.08
CA ALA A 126 3.63 7.49 -18.13
C ALA A 126 3.81 8.95 -17.69
N ILE A 127 2.88 9.50 -16.90
CA ILE A 127 3.01 10.85 -16.33
C ILE A 127 4.14 10.90 -15.30
N ILE A 128 4.19 9.91 -14.41
CA ILE A 128 5.24 9.80 -13.38
C ILE A 128 6.63 9.69 -14.01
N ASN A 129 6.78 8.89 -15.08
CA ASN A 129 8.05 8.66 -15.75
C ASN A 129 8.65 9.91 -16.40
N LYS A 130 7.86 10.96 -16.67
CA LYS A 130 8.37 12.26 -17.11
C LYS A 130 9.23 12.95 -16.03
N VAL A 131 9.00 12.62 -14.76
CA VAL A 131 9.64 13.25 -13.58
C VAL A 131 10.59 12.27 -12.88
N TYR A 132 10.23 10.97 -12.88
CA TYR A 132 10.95 9.84 -12.29
C TYR A 132 11.11 8.73 -13.33
N PRO A 133 12.10 8.81 -14.25
CA PRO A 133 12.22 7.87 -15.37
C PRO A 133 12.37 6.39 -14.99
N ASP A 134 12.97 6.13 -13.82
CA ASP A 134 13.19 4.77 -13.29
C ASP A 134 11.97 4.23 -12.53
N ALA A 135 10.87 5.00 -12.44
CA ALA A 135 9.67 4.51 -11.79
C ALA A 135 9.06 3.35 -12.59
N TYR A 136 8.50 2.38 -11.85
CA TYR A 136 7.96 1.16 -12.43
C TYR A 136 6.70 0.70 -11.70
N ALA A 137 5.85 -0.03 -12.39
CA ALA A 137 4.75 -0.75 -11.79
C ALA A 137 5.18 -2.18 -11.42
N LYS A 138 4.84 -2.64 -10.21
CA LYS A 138 5.08 -4.01 -9.78
C LYS A 138 3.82 -4.63 -9.19
N ARG A 139 3.55 -5.87 -9.59
CA ARG A 139 2.41 -6.63 -9.09
C ARG A 139 2.63 -7.12 -7.66
N THR A 140 1.61 -7.02 -6.85
CA THR A 140 1.44 -7.69 -5.55
C THR A 140 0.01 -8.19 -5.42
N PHE A 141 -0.28 -8.80 -4.27
CA PHE A 141 -1.61 -9.07 -3.77
C PHE A 141 -1.83 -8.20 -2.52
N ILE A 142 -3.05 -7.70 -2.35
CA ILE A 142 -3.47 -6.87 -1.20
C ILE A 142 -4.68 -7.55 -0.55
N TRP A 143 -4.70 -7.59 0.78
CA TRP A 143 -5.79 -8.22 1.51
C TRP A 143 -7.08 -7.38 1.40
N LEU A 144 -8.17 -8.04 1.00
CA LEU A 144 -9.53 -7.52 1.08
C LEU A 144 -10.28 -8.38 2.11
N GLY A 145 -10.78 -7.75 3.17
CA GLY A 145 -11.41 -8.48 4.27
C GLY A 145 -11.42 -7.68 5.55
N CYS A 146 -12.13 -8.17 6.56
CA CYS A 146 -12.05 -7.58 7.89
C CYS A 146 -10.63 -7.79 8.45
N MET A 147 -10.04 -6.75 9.01
CA MET A 147 -8.85 -6.86 9.85
C MET A 147 -9.36 -7.09 11.27
N HIS A 148 -9.25 -8.31 11.75
CA HIS A 148 -9.70 -8.77 13.06
C HIS A 148 -8.57 -9.54 13.73
#